data_AF-A0AAU6I0P1-F1
#
_entry.id   AF-A0AAU6I0P1-F1
#
_cell.length_a   1.000
_cell.length_b   1.000
_cell.length_c   1.000
_cell.angle_alpha   90.00
_cell.angle_beta   90.00
_cell.angle_gamma   90.00
#
_symmetry.space_group_name_H-M   'P 1'
#
loop_
_entity.id
_entity.type
_entity.pdbx_description
1 polymer ?
#
loop_
_entity_poly.entity_id
_entity_poly.type
_entity_poly.pdbx_seq_one_letter_code
_entity_poly.pdbx_strand_id
1 'polypeptide(L)'
;MTSTPLSDAAFAHLRKASVHPEGHLPASVGRKLLALFVENKYVYRDDADGYVLEGDDALQDLKAPNLEARPFIITAAGRRAALNDGQLRALTEGVGPDGRLARTVAWPTAHTLARLLLVELRDEQGNPAPGDGIPFRTELGKTVAEETPTPEIA
;
A
#
# COMPACT_ATOMS: atom_id res chain seq x y z
N MET A 1 11.49 -14.21 -15.57
CA MET A 1 12.61 -13.37 -15.09
C MET A 1 12.44 -13.25 -13.58
N THR A 2 13.43 -13.67 -12.82
CA THR A 2 13.38 -13.77 -11.35
C THR A 2 13.00 -12.42 -10.71
N SER A 3 11.88 -12.39 -9.98
CA SER A 3 11.47 -11.24 -9.17
C SER A 3 12.59 -10.89 -8.20
N THR A 4 13.19 -9.71 -8.37
CA THR A 4 14.23 -9.26 -7.45
C THR A 4 13.53 -8.87 -6.15
N PRO A 5 13.85 -9.49 -5.00
CA PRO A 5 13.26 -9.10 -3.73
C PRO A 5 13.48 -7.60 -3.52
N LEU A 6 12.43 -6.89 -3.12
CA LEU A 6 12.51 -5.46 -2.88
C LEU A 6 13.58 -5.18 -1.82
N SER A 7 14.48 -4.25 -2.12
CA SER A 7 15.45 -3.78 -1.13
C SER A 7 14.73 -3.14 0.08
N ASP A 8 15.40 -3.09 1.24
CA ASP A 8 14.87 -2.43 2.44
C ASP A 8 14.47 -0.97 2.18
N ALA A 9 15.24 -0.27 1.34
CA ALA A 9 14.93 1.10 0.93
C ALA A 9 13.61 1.17 0.14
N ALA A 10 13.40 0.22 -0.79
CA ALA A 10 12.17 0.14 -1.58
C ALA A 10 10.95 -0.12 -0.68
N PHE A 11 11.06 -1.06 0.25
CA PHE A 11 10.04 -1.33 1.27
C PHE A 11 9.72 -0.06 2.10
N ALA A 12 10.75 0.66 2.54
CA ALA A 12 10.57 1.87 3.34
C ALA A 12 9.80 2.96 2.58
N HIS A 13 10.05 3.12 1.27
CA HIS A 13 9.32 4.08 0.44
C HIS A 13 7.86 3.69 0.24
N LEU A 14 7.56 2.42 -0.06
CA LEU A 14 6.17 1.94 -0.18
C LEU A 14 5.41 2.07 1.14
N ARG A 15 6.05 1.79 2.28
CA ARG A 15 5.45 2.03 3.60
C ARG A 15 5.16 3.51 3.85
N LYS A 16 6.08 4.42 3.48
CA LYS A 16 5.87 5.87 3.60
C LYS A 16 4.70 6.34 2.73
N ALA A 17 4.58 5.84 1.51
CA ALA A 17 3.43 6.15 0.66
C ALA A 17 2.12 5.57 1.24
N SER A 18 2.19 4.37 1.85
CA SER A 18 1.03 3.73 2.46
C SER A 18 0.43 4.50 3.63
N VAL A 19 1.24 5.26 4.39
CA VAL A 19 0.74 6.11 5.47
C VAL A 19 0.24 7.47 4.98
N HIS A 20 0.50 7.85 3.72
CA HIS A 20 0.01 9.10 3.16
C HIS A 20 -1.50 8.98 2.86
N PRO A 21 -2.35 9.94 3.26
CA PRO A 21 -3.80 9.90 3.02
C PRO A 21 -4.15 9.70 1.53
N GLU A 22 -3.42 10.40 0.65
CA GLU A 22 -3.58 10.31 -0.82
C GLU A 22 -2.64 9.27 -1.46
N GLY A 23 -1.86 8.53 -0.68
CA GLY A 23 -0.96 7.50 -1.21
C GLY A 23 0.30 8.01 -1.93
N HIS A 24 0.67 9.29 -1.77
CA HIS A 24 1.79 9.89 -2.47
C HIS A 24 3.14 9.29 -2.04
N LEU A 25 3.98 8.99 -3.03
CA LEU A 25 5.37 8.65 -2.81
C LEU A 25 6.18 9.88 -2.41
N PRO A 26 7.21 9.73 -1.55
CA PRO A 26 8.14 10.83 -1.27
C PRO A 26 8.85 11.31 -2.54
N ALA A 27 8.97 12.62 -2.72
CA ALA A 27 9.68 13.21 -3.87
C ALA A 27 11.17 12.80 -3.96
N SER A 28 11.76 12.32 -2.86
CA SER A 28 13.14 11.84 -2.81
C SER A 28 13.35 10.44 -3.40
N VAL A 29 12.29 9.75 -3.87
CA VAL A 29 12.44 8.45 -4.52
C VAL A 29 13.12 8.63 -5.87
N GLY A 30 14.32 8.05 -6.02
CA GLY A 30 15.08 8.14 -7.26
C GLY A 30 14.40 7.42 -8.44
N ARG A 31 14.65 7.90 -9.66
CA ARG A 31 14.06 7.39 -10.91
C ARG A 31 14.18 5.87 -11.09
N LYS A 32 15.30 5.26 -10.68
CA LYS A 32 15.49 3.81 -10.78
C LYS A 32 14.49 3.02 -9.92
N LEU A 33 14.18 3.51 -8.70
CA LEU A 33 13.17 2.89 -7.85
C LEU A 33 11.75 3.16 -8.36
N LEU A 34 11.49 4.36 -8.89
CA LEU A 34 10.20 4.65 -9.51
C LEU A 34 9.94 3.74 -10.71
N ALA A 35 10.93 3.53 -11.58
CA ALA A 35 10.81 2.60 -12.70
C ALA A 35 10.48 1.18 -12.21
N LEU A 36 11.20 0.67 -11.20
CA LEU A 36 10.91 -0.62 -10.58
C LEU A 36 9.46 -0.69 -10.05
N PHE A 37 8.99 0.36 -9.38
CA PHE A 37 7.63 0.38 -8.84
C PHE A 37 6.55 0.41 -9.93
N VAL A 38 6.78 1.14 -11.02
CA VAL A 38 5.88 1.18 -12.18
C VAL A 38 5.84 -0.17 -12.87
N GLU A 39 7.01 -0.78 -13.14
CA GLU A 39 7.11 -2.11 -13.78
C GLU A 39 6.39 -3.20 -12.98
N ASN A 40 6.44 -3.12 -11.65
CA ASN A 40 5.78 -4.05 -10.74
C ASN A 40 4.33 -3.65 -10.38
N LYS A 41 3.81 -2.58 -10.99
CA LYS A 41 2.46 -2.03 -10.73
C LYS A 41 2.21 -1.64 -9.27
N TYR A 42 3.26 -1.34 -8.53
CA TYR A 42 3.16 -0.86 -7.14
C TYR A 42 2.77 0.60 -7.05
N VAL A 43 3.00 1.36 -8.11
CA VAL A 43 2.63 2.77 -8.21
C VAL A 43 2.12 3.09 -9.60
N TYR A 44 1.35 4.15 -9.70
CA TYR A 44 0.97 4.79 -10.95
C TYR A 44 1.18 6.29 -10.84
N ARG A 45 0.95 6.99 -11.95
CA ARG A 45 0.98 8.45 -12.00
C ARG A 45 -0.09 8.93 -12.96
N ASP A 46 -0.72 10.05 -12.64
CA ASP A 46 -1.66 10.69 -13.56
C ASP A 46 -0.93 11.66 -14.49
N ASP A 47 -1.44 11.80 -15.71
CA ASP A 47 -1.01 12.83 -16.64
C ASP A 47 -1.53 14.22 -16.22
N ALA A 48 -1.44 15.22 -17.11
CA ALA A 48 -1.87 16.58 -16.77
C ALA A 48 -3.40 16.72 -16.70
N ASP A 49 -4.12 15.82 -17.37
CA ASP A 49 -5.57 15.81 -17.50
C ASP A 49 -6.23 14.80 -16.53
N GLY A 50 -5.43 14.14 -15.68
CA GLY A 50 -5.89 13.19 -14.68
C GLY A 50 -6.03 11.76 -15.21
N TYR A 51 -5.47 11.45 -16.38
CA TYR A 51 -5.46 10.09 -16.93
C TYR A 51 -4.31 9.27 -16.33
N VAL A 52 -4.61 8.05 -15.90
CA VAL A 52 -3.62 7.13 -15.32
C VAL A 52 -2.64 6.69 -16.40
N LEU A 53 -1.36 7.03 -16.22
CA LEU A 53 -0.26 6.52 -17.02
C LEU A 53 0.14 5.12 -16.52
N GLU A 54 0.06 4.13 -17.38
CA GLU A 54 0.48 2.75 -17.08
C GLU A 54 1.72 2.36 -17.89
N GLY A 55 2.50 1.40 -17.36
CA GLY A 55 3.58 0.74 -18.09
C GLY A 55 4.57 1.71 -18.75
N ASP A 56 4.75 1.55 -20.05
CA ASP A 56 5.74 2.30 -20.84
C ASP A 56 5.47 3.82 -20.84
N ASP A 57 4.21 4.25 -20.78
CA ASP A 57 3.86 5.67 -20.75
C ASP A 57 4.32 6.32 -19.43
N ALA A 58 4.10 5.61 -18.30
CA ALA A 58 4.60 6.04 -17.00
C ALA A 58 6.13 6.04 -16.95
N LEU A 59 6.79 5.05 -17.58
CA LEU A 59 8.25 5.00 -17.68
C LEU A 59 8.82 6.12 -18.56
N GLN A 60 8.12 6.50 -19.62
CA GLN A 60 8.49 7.61 -20.47
C GLN A 60 8.35 8.94 -19.73
N ASP A 61 7.28 9.11 -18.94
CA ASP A 61 7.02 10.31 -18.15
C ASP A 61 8.05 10.52 -17.02
N LEU A 62 8.77 9.48 -16.56
CA LEU A 62 9.93 9.62 -15.66
C LEU A 62 11.06 10.48 -16.24
N LYS A 63 11.10 10.67 -17.56
CA LYS A 63 12.09 11.50 -18.25
C LYS A 63 11.66 12.97 -18.34
N ALA A 64 10.42 13.29 -17.97
CA ALA A 64 9.90 14.65 -18.05
C ALA A 64 10.67 15.62 -17.13
N PRO A 65 10.87 16.88 -17.54
CA PRO A 65 11.61 17.87 -16.77
C PRO A 65 10.89 18.28 -15.48
N ASN A 66 9.57 18.09 -15.39
CA ASN A 66 8.70 18.44 -14.27
C ASN A 66 8.28 17.22 -13.44
N LEU A 67 9.17 16.25 -13.26
CA LEU A 67 8.90 15.04 -12.48
C LEU A 67 8.37 15.34 -11.06
N GLU A 68 8.81 16.43 -10.45
CA GLU A 68 8.39 16.84 -9.11
C GLU A 68 6.99 17.49 -9.06
N ALA A 69 6.45 17.91 -10.20
CA ALA A 69 5.18 18.65 -10.26
C ALA A 69 3.94 17.77 -10.01
N ARG A 70 4.06 16.44 -10.14
CA ARG A 70 2.96 15.49 -9.88
C ARG A 70 3.50 14.26 -9.15
N PRO A 71 2.93 13.85 -8.00
CA PRO A 71 3.41 12.70 -7.25
C PRO A 71 3.09 11.38 -7.97
N PHE A 72 3.87 10.34 -7.66
CA PHE A 72 3.44 8.96 -7.90
C PHE A 72 2.53 8.51 -6.76
N ILE A 73 1.51 7.72 -7.09
CA ILE A 73 0.50 7.25 -6.15
C ILE A 73 0.64 5.73 -5.98
N ILE A 74 0.66 5.25 -4.74
CA ILE A 74 0.75 3.82 -4.43
C ILE A 74 -0.56 3.09 -4.71
N THR A 75 -0.47 1.93 -5.37
CA THR A 75 -1.61 1.05 -5.66
C THR A 75 -1.92 0.12 -4.47
N ALA A 76 -3.03 -0.63 -4.57
CA ALA A 76 -3.30 -1.73 -3.65
C ALA A 76 -2.18 -2.80 -3.68
N ALA A 77 -1.64 -3.13 -4.86
CA ALA A 77 -0.49 -4.01 -5.02
C ALA A 77 0.76 -3.48 -4.31
N GLY A 78 1.05 -2.18 -4.42
CA GLY A 78 2.18 -1.56 -3.71
C GLY A 78 2.00 -1.58 -2.20
N ARG A 79 0.78 -1.33 -1.71
CA ARG A 79 0.45 -1.42 -0.27
C ARG A 79 0.60 -2.85 0.24
N ARG A 80 0.13 -3.84 -0.54
CA ARG A 80 0.27 -5.28 -0.23
C ARG A 80 1.75 -5.67 -0.17
N ALA A 81 2.54 -5.25 -1.15
CA ALA A 81 3.97 -5.51 -1.22
C ALA A 81 4.74 -4.89 -0.05
N ALA A 82 4.19 -3.89 0.65
CA ALA A 82 4.78 -3.29 1.84
C ALA A 82 4.47 -4.03 3.16
N LEU A 83 3.60 -5.05 3.13
CA LEU A 83 3.24 -5.85 4.30
C LEU A 83 4.22 -7.02 4.49
N ASN A 84 4.43 -7.41 5.74
CA ASN A 84 5.03 -8.71 6.05
C ASN A 84 3.95 -9.81 6.15
N ASP A 85 4.36 -11.07 6.17
CA ASP A 85 3.45 -12.22 6.20
C ASP A 85 2.48 -12.22 7.38
N GLY A 86 2.90 -11.71 8.53
CA GLY A 86 2.04 -11.61 9.72
C GLY A 86 0.94 -10.57 9.54
N GLN A 87 1.28 -9.42 8.96
CA GLN A 87 0.33 -8.36 8.62
C GLN A 87 -0.61 -8.78 7.51
N LEU A 88 -0.10 -9.46 6.50
CA LEU A 88 -0.91 -9.95 5.39
C LEU A 88 -1.92 -10.99 5.88
N ARG A 89 -1.48 -12.01 6.64
CA ARG A 89 -2.38 -13.01 7.24
C ARG A 89 -3.43 -12.37 8.16
N ALA A 90 -3.04 -11.37 8.96
CA ALA A 90 -4.01 -10.64 9.78
C ALA A 90 -5.09 -9.92 8.94
N LEU A 91 -4.76 -9.45 7.74
CA LEU A 91 -5.67 -8.74 6.84
C LEU A 91 -6.51 -9.67 5.96
N THR A 92 -6.04 -10.88 5.67
CA THR A 92 -6.70 -11.86 4.79
C THR A 92 -7.47 -12.93 5.58
N GLU A 93 -6.80 -13.61 6.50
CA GLU A 93 -7.31 -14.77 7.25
C GLU A 93 -7.78 -14.37 8.65
N GLY A 94 -7.16 -13.34 9.23
CA GLY A 94 -7.42 -12.85 10.57
C GLY A 94 -8.60 -11.89 10.67
N VAL A 95 -9.59 -11.98 9.79
CA VAL A 95 -10.74 -11.06 9.75
C VAL A 95 -12.05 -11.83 9.85
N GLY A 96 -12.90 -11.45 10.79
CA GLY A 96 -14.23 -12.02 11.00
C GLY A 96 -15.25 -11.55 9.95
N PRO A 97 -16.45 -12.15 9.91
CA PRO A 97 -17.50 -11.80 8.95
C PRO A 97 -17.97 -10.34 9.04
N ASP A 98 -17.80 -9.73 10.21
CA ASP A 98 -18.12 -8.33 10.52
C ASP A 98 -16.97 -7.36 10.17
N GLY A 99 -15.89 -7.85 9.55
CA GLY A 99 -14.71 -7.07 9.22
C GLY A 99 -13.77 -6.84 10.41
N ARG A 100 -14.09 -7.37 11.60
CA ARG A 100 -13.26 -7.23 12.81
C ARG A 100 -12.02 -8.11 12.70
N LEU A 101 -10.86 -7.60 13.10
CA LEU A 101 -9.67 -8.44 13.22
C LEU A 101 -9.83 -9.43 14.39
N ALA A 102 -9.40 -10.67 14.16
CA ALA A 102 -9.47 -11.75 15.15
C ALA A 102 -8.70 -11.38 16.43
N ARG A 103 -9.21 -11.80 17.59
CA ARG A 103 -8.59 -11.53 18.90
C ARG A 103 -7.17 -12.09 19.05
N THR A 104 -6.78 -13.03 18.20
CA THR A 104 -5.45 -13.63 18.13
C THR A 104 -4.43 -12.75 17.40
N VAL A 105 -4.87 -11.72 16.65
CA VAL A 105 -3.95 -10.76 16.02
C VAL A 105 -3.29 -9.92 17.11
N ALA A 106 -1.96 -9.97 17.15
CA ALA A 106 -1.20 -9.21 18.13
C ALA A 106 -1.46 -7.70 17.99
N TRP A 107 -1.61 -7.02 19.12
CA TRP A 107 -1.90 -5.58 19.18
C TRP A 107 -0.93 -4.72 18.36
N PRO A 108 0.40 -4.96 18.35
CA PRO A 108 1.33 -4.21 17.49
C PRO A 108 1.06 -4.37 15.99
N THR A 109 0.58 -5.54 15.56
CA THR A 109 0.21 -5.78 14.15
C THR A 109 -1.03 -4.97 13.80
N ALA A 110 -2.08 -5.02 14.63
CA ALA A 110 -3.30 -4.24 14.43
C ALA A 110 -3.00 -2.73 14.37
N HIS A 111 -2.17 -2.22 15.29
CA HIS A 111 -1.75 -0.81 15.28
C HIS A 111 -0.96 -0.42 14.04
N THR A 112 -0.09 -1.31 13.56
CA THR A 112 0.68 -1.04 12.34
C THR A 112 -0.23 -1.00 11.13
N LEU A 113 -1.20 -1.93 11.02
CA LEU A 113 -2.21 -1.90 9.96
C LEU A 113 -3.08 -0.64 10.04
N ALA A 114 -3.40 -0.18 11.24
CA ALA A 114 -4.14 1.06 11.45
C ALA A 114 -3.37 2.30 10.99
N ARG A 115 -2.06 2.36 11.28
CA ARG A 115 -1.17 3.40 10.76
C ARG A 115 -1.06 3.41 9.24
N LEU A 116 -1.21 2.26 8.61
CA LEU A 116 -1.22 2.09 7.14
C LEU A 116 -2.62 2.31 6.53
N LEU A 117 -3.61 2.73 7.33
CA LEU A 117 -4.99 3.00 6.93
C LEU A 117 -5.75 1.76 6.41
N LEU A 118 -5.22 0.55 6.66
CA LEU A 118 -5.82 -0.72 6.25
C LEU A 118 -6.80 -1.25 7.31
N VAL A 119 -6.67 -0.73 8.53
CA VAL A 119 -7.53 -1.01 9.67
C VAL A 119 -7.90 0.33 10.31
N GLU A 120 -9.05 0.38 10.94
CA GLU A 120 -9.44 1.47 11.83
C GLU A 120 -9.77 0.91 13.20
N LEU A 121 -9.49 1.69 14.25
CA LEU A 121 -9.79 1.31 15.63
C LEU A 121 -11.10 2.01 16.01
N ARG A 122 -12.11 1.25 16.43
CA ARG A 122 -13.43 1.78 16.79
C ARG A 122 -13.84 1.39 18.21
N ASP A 123 -14.58 2.24 18.90
CA ASP A 123 -15.21 1.89 20.18
C ASP A 123 -16.44 0.96 19.98
N GLU A 124 -17.13 0.61 21.06
CA GLU A 124 -18.35 -0.22 21.02
C GLU A 124 -19.52 0.46 20.29
N GLN A 125 -19.48 1.79 20.15
CA GLN A 125 -20.48 2.59 19.45
C GLN A 125 -20.10 2.82 17.98
N GLY A 126 -18.94 2.33 17.54
CA GLY A 126 -18.44 2.44 16.17
C GLY A 126 -17.68 3.74 15.88
N ASN A 127 -17.39 4.59 16.87
CA ASN A 127 -16.64 5.82 16.67
C ASN A 127 -15.13 5.57 16.65
N PRO A 128 -14.33 6.40 15.98
CA PRO A 128 -12.87 6.30 16.00
C PRO A 128 -12.32 6.35 17.44
N ALA A 129 -11.61 5.29 17.84
CA ALA A 129 -11.01 5.12 19.16
C ALA A 129 -9.51 4.76 19.02
N PRO A 130 -8.65 5.73 18.68
CA PRO A 130 -7.23 5.49 18.50
C PRO A 130 -6.56 5.17 19.84
N GLY A 131 -6.08 3.93 20.02
CA GLY A 131 -5.25 3.54 21.17
C GLY A 131 -5.78 2.36 21.98
N ASP A 132 -7.10 2.13 21.99
CA ASP A 132 -7.77 1.05 22.71
C ASP A 132 -8.99 0.47 21.96
N GLY A 133 -9.33 1.04 20.80
CA GLY A 133 -10.45 0.59 19.99
C GLY A 133 -10.28 -0.81 19.40
N ILE A 134 -11.41 -1.41 19.04
CA ILE A 134 -11.49 -2.67 18.35
C ILE A 134 -11.06 -2.47 16.88
N PRO A 135 -10.11 -3.26 16.36
CA PRO A 135 -9.65 -3.14 14.98
C PRO A 135 -10.65 -3.72 13.98
N PHE A 136 -11.05 -2.91 12.99
CA PHE A 136 -11.86 -3.31 11.84
C PHE A 136 -11.09 -3.04 10.54
N ARG A 137 -11.12 -3.99 9.61
CA ARG A 137 -10.56 -3.80 8.26
C ARG A 137 -11.34 -2.71 7.53
N THR A 138 -10.62 -1.76 6.94
CA THR A 138 -11.22 -0.70 6.10
C THR A 138 -11.51 -1.21 4.69
N GLU A 139 -12.24 -0.45 3.88
CA GLU A 139 -12.41 -0.77 2.45
C GLU A 139 -11.06 -0.83 1.72
N LEU A 140 -10.14 0.10 2.02
CA LEU A 140 -8.78 0.02 1.49
C LEU A 140 -8.06 -1.26 1.92
N GLY A 141 -8.19 -1.64 3.21
CA GLY A 141 -7.67 -2.90 3.72
C GLY A 141 -8.26 -4.12 3.01
N LYS A 142 -9.54 -4.08 2.65
CA LYS A 142 -10.20 -5.12 1.86
C LYS A 142 -9.63 -5.20 0.45
N THR A 143 -9.50 -4.08 -0.26
CA THR A 143 -8.88 -4.04 -1.60
C THR A 143 -7.46 -4.60 -1.58
N VAL A 144 -6.65 -4.22 -0.57
CA VAL A 144 -5.28 -4.74 -0.42
C VAL A 144 -5.25 -6.24 -0.10
N ALA A 145 -6.23 -6.74 0.66
CA ALA A 145 -6.35 -8.16 0.99
C ALA A 145 -6.75 -9.01 -0.23
N GLU A 146 -7.66 -8.49 -1.05
CA GLU A 146 -8.19 -9.12 -2.26
C GLU A 146 -7.28 -8.98 -3.48
N GLU A 147 -6.32 -8.06 -3.43
CA GLU A 147 -5.31 -7.88 -4.46
C GLU A 147 -4.60 -9.21 -4.72
N THR A 148 -4.75 -9.71 -5.95
CA THR A 148 -4.12 -10.95 -6.38
C THR A 148 -2.62 -10.69 -6.42
N PRO A 149 -1.78 -11.51 -5.76
CA PRO A 149 -0.34 -11.37 -5.93
C PRO A 149 -0.05 -11.46 -7.43
N THR A 150 0.69 -10.49 -7.97
CA THR A 150 1.21 -10.59 -9.34
C THR A 150 1.87 -11.96 -9.43
N PRO A 151 1.41 -12.85 -10.32
CA PRO A 151 1.89 -14.23 -10.32
C PRO A 151 3.41 -14.23 -10.42
N GLU A 152 4.07 -14.91 -9.49
CA GLU A 152 5.45 -15.31 -9.68
C GLU A 152 5.48 -16.19 -10.92
N ILE A 153 5.87 -15.62 -12.06
CA ILE A 153 6.12 -16.41 -13.26
C ILE A 153 7.40 -17.19 -12.96
N ALA A 154 7.21 -18.46 -12.58
CA ALA A 154 8.24 -19.46 -12.34
C ALA A 154 9.19 -19.62 -13.54
#